data_AF-A0A962Y1H0-F1
#
_entry.id   AF-A0A962Y1H0-F1
#
_cell.length_a   1.000
_cell.length_b   1.000
_cell.length_c   1.000
_cell.angle_alpha   90.00
_cell.angle_beta   90.00
_cell.angle_gamma   90.00
#
_symmetry.space_group_name_H-M   'P 1'
#
loop_
_entity.id
_entity.type
_entity.pdbx_description
1 polymer ?
#
loop_
_entity_poly.entity_id
_entity_poly.type
_entity_poly.pdbx_seq_one_letter_code
_entity_poly.pdbx_strand_id
1 'polypeptide(L)'
;MKAPVTRLDYCQYLLVSQINYTLTHFADHCERFSHDAINRYLRGERITPRLVWEQVRGHVVATAQGYLVFDDTVLDKSASLAIELVRRQYSGNAHAVIKGIGVVSCV
;
A
#
# COMPACT_ATOMS: atom_id res chain seq x y z
N MET A 1 -24.46 -6.81 16.92
CA MET A 1 -23.04 -6.92 16.54
C MET A 1 -22.88 -6.40 15.12
N LYS A 2 -21.92 -5.51 14.86
CA LYS A 2 -21.57 -5.14 13.47
C LYS A 2 -21.01 -6.38 12.74
N ALA A 3 -21.30 -6.53 11.46
CA ALA A 3 -20.87 -7.66 10.65
C ALA A 3 -19.33 -7.73 10.56
N PRO A 4 -18.72 -8.93 10.46
CA PRO A 4 -17.29 -9.05 10.22
C PRO A 4 -16.93 -8.51 8.83
N VAL A 5 -15.75 -7.89 8.72
CA VAL A 5 -15.20 -7.43 7.43
C VAL A 5 -14.79 -8.64 6.62
N THR A 6 -15.20 -8.68 5.35
CA THR A 6 -14.80 -9.72 4.41
C THR A 6 -13.70 -9.22 3.48
N ARG A 7 -13.05 -10.16 2.77
CA ARG A 7 -12.10 -9.82 1.72
C ARG A 7 -12.74 -9.02 0.59
N LEU A 8 -13.98 -9.31 0.23
CA LEU A 8 -14.68 -8.58 -0.82
C LEU A 8 -14.89 -7.11 -0.42
N ASP A 9 -15.29 -6.86 0.84
CA ASP A 9 -15.46 -5.49 1.35
C ASP A 9 -14.15 -4.70 1.24
N TYR A 10 -13.03 -5.32 1.62
CA TYR A 10 -11.72 -4.67 1.54
C TYR A 10 -11.26 -4.46 0.09
N CYS A 11 -11.45 -5.43 -0.81
CA CYS A 11 -11.15 -5.26 -2.23
C CYS A 11 -11.97 -4.13 -2.88
N GLN A 12 -13.27 -4.04 -2.58
CA GLN A 12 -14.12 -2.96 -3.06
C GLN A 12 -13.66 -1.60 -2.55
N TYR A 13 -13.28 -1.51 -1.27
CA TYR A 13 -12.70 -0.30 -0.71
C TYR A 13 -11.42 0.14 -1.44
N LEU A 14 -10.50 -0.79 -1.71
CA LEU A 14 -9.26 -0.51 -2.42
C LEU A 14 -9.50 -0.07 -3.87
N LEU A 15 -10.51 -0.64 -4.54
CA LEU A 15 -10.87 -0.24 -5.91
C LEU A 15 -11.43 1.17 -6.00
N VAL A 16 -12.19 1.60 -4.98
CA VAL A 16 -12.86 2.92 -4.98
C VAL A 16 -11.95 4.01 -4.39
N SER A 17 -11.11 3.68 -3.39
CA SER A 17 -10.24 4.64 -2.72
C SER A 17 -8.90 4.77 -3.43
N GLN A 18 -8.82 5.54 -4.50
CA GLN A 18 -7.60 5.64 -5.34
C GLN A 18 -6.44 6.43 -4.71
N ILE A 19 -6.68 7.17 -3.62
CA ILE A 19 -5.72 8.13 -3.06
C ILE A 19 -5.32 7.77 -1.62
N ASN A 20 -6.25 7.27 -0.80
CA ASN A 20 -6.02 6.99 0.61
C ASN A 20 -6.46 5.58 0.96
N TYR A 21 -5.47 4.74 1.28
CA TYR A 21 -5.65 3.32 1.60
C TYR A 21 -5.49 3.03 3.10
N THR A 22 -5.48 4.07 3.94
CA THR A 22 -5.30 3.89 5.39
C THR A 22 -6.49 3.20 6.03
N LEU A 23 -6.24 2.50 7.13
CA LEU A 23 -7.29 1.87 7.93
C LEU A 23 -8.30 2.90 8.45
N THR A 24 -7.82 4.08 8.87
CA THR A 24 -8.68 5.17 9.34
C THR A 24 -9.59 5.65 8.23
N HIS A 25 -9.05 5.86 7.03
CA HIS A 25 -9.87 6.22 5.87
C HIS A 25 -10.91 5.15 5.55
N PHE A 26 -10.56 3.86 5.67
CA PHE A 26 -11.53 2.78 5.50
C PHE A 26 -12.64 2.82 6.56
N ALA A 27 -12.27 3.05 7.82
CA ALA A 27 -13.23 3.13 8.92
C ALA A 27 -14.19 4.33 8.77
N ASP A 28 -13.69 5.47 8.30
CA ASP A 28 -14.46 6.69 8.14
C ASP A 28 -15.47 6.60 6.97
N HIS A 29 -15.16 5.79 5.94
CA HIS A 29 -15.99 5.66 4.74
C HIS A 29 -16.85 4.39 4.72
N CYS A 30 -16.87 3.63 5.82
CA CYS A 30 -17.69 2.42 5.95
C CYS A 30 -18.35 2.33 7.34
N GLU A 31 -19.45 3.05 7.52
CA GLU A 31 -20.23 3.08 8.79
C GLU A 31 -20.68 1.69 9.27
N ARG A 32 -20.80 0.73 8.34
CA ARG A 32 -21.15 -0.67 8.60
C ARG A 32 -20.15 -1.37 9.52
N PHE A 33 -18.89 -0.97 9.51
CA PHE A 33 -17.82 -1.61 10.28
C PHE A 33 -17.36 -0.69 11.42
N SER A 34 -16.73 -1.26 12.44
CA SER A 34 -15.96 -0.47 13.41
C SER A 34 -14.49 -0.46 13.01
N HIS A 35 -13.77 0.59 13.43
CA HIS A 35 -12.33 0.67 13.28
C HIS A 35 -11.62 -0.62 13.76
N ASP A 36 -12.05 -1.15 14.91
CA ASP A 36 -11.48 -2.38 15.47
C ASP A 36 -11.79 -3.63 14.65
N ALA A 37 -12.96 -3.70 14.00
CA ALA A 37 -13.30 -4.82 13.12
C ALA A 37 -12.37 -4.86 11.90
N ILE A 38 -12.11 -3.70 11.30
CA ILE A 38 -11.17 -3.54 10.19
C ILE A 38 -9.74 -3.86 10.65
N ASN A 39 -9.30 -3.33 11.79
CA ASN A 39 -7.98 -3.61 12.35
C ASN A 39 -7.76 -5.10 12.58
N ARG A 40 -8.76 -5.78 13.16
CA ARG A 40 -8.71 -7.23 13.40
C ARG A 40 -8.65 -8.01 12.09
N TYR A 41 -9.42 -7.61 11.08
CA TYR A 41 -9.36 -8.20 9.75
C TYR A 41 -7.97 -8.05 9.12
N LEU A 42 -7.42 -6.82 9.04
CA LEU A 42 -6.12 -6.56 8.43
C LEU A 42 -4.96 -7.25 9.16
N ARG A 43 -5.06 -7.44 10.48
CA ARG A 43 -4.07 -8.21 11.26
C ARG A 43 -4.15 -9.72 11.05
N GLY A 44 -5.36 -10.23 10.81
CA GLY A 44 -5.61 -11.66 10.66
C GLY A 44 -5.41 -12.15 9.23
N GLU A 45 -5.63 -11.30 8.23
CA GLU A 45 -5.54 -11.69 6.84
C GLU A 45 -4.14 -11.59 6.25
N ARG A 46 -3.81 -12.55 5.39
CA ARG A 46 -2.52 -12.62 4.70
C ARG A 46 -2.73 -12.32 3.21
N ILE A 47 -2.73 -11.04 2.88
CA ILE A 47 -2.84 -10.55 1.50
C ILE A 47 -1.45 -10.49 0.88
N THR A 48 -1.03 -11.57 0.24
CA THR A 48 0.29 -11.64 -0.40
C THR A 48 0.25 -11.12 -1.84
N PRO A 49 1.36 -10.58 -2.38
CA PRO A 49 1.45 -10.19 -3.79
C PRO A 49 1.12 -11.34 -4.76
N ARG A 50 1.35 -12.59 -4.34
CA ARG A 50 1.00 -13.79 -5.10
C ARG A 50 -0.50 -13.85 -5.46
N LEU A 51 -1.37 -13.42 -4.55
CA LEU A 51 -2.82 -13.42 -4.81
C LEU A 51 -3.18 -12.49 -5.97
N VAL A 52 -2.54 -11.32 -6.03
CA VAL A 52 -2.71 -10.38 -7.14
C VAL A 52 -2.19 -11.01 -8.43
N TRP A 53 -0.97 -11.56 -8.40
CA TRP A 53 -0.37 -12.23 -9.56
C TRP A 53 -1.24 -13.35 -10.14
N GLU A 54 -1.83 -14.19 -9.29
CA GLU A 54 -2.73 -15.27 -9.72
C GLU A 54 -3.96 -14.76 -10.48
N GLN A 55 -4.46 -13.56 -10.17
CA GLN A 55 -5.57 -12.94 -10.89
C GLN A 55 -5.13 -12.22 -12.16
N VAL A 56 -3.98 -11.52 -12.15
CA VAL A 56 -3.58 -10.66 -13.28
C VAL A 56 -2.77 -11.38 -14.35
N ARG A 57 -2.11 -12.51 -14.04
CA ARG A 57 -1.17 -13.18 -14.96
C ARG A 57 -1.76 -13.54 -16.33
N GLY A 58 -3.05 -13.82 -16.42
CA GLY A 58 -3.74 -14.11 -17.68
C GLY A 58 -4.00 -12.88 -18.55
N HIS A 59 -3.93 -11.69 -17.96
CA HIS A 59 -4.08 -10.40 -18.62
C HIS A 59 -2.74 -9.79 -19.05
N VAL A 60 -1.61 -10.33 -18.55
CA VAL A 60 -0.27 -9.86 -18.90
C VAL A 60 0.16 -10.46 -20.24
N VAL A 61 0.31 -9.61 -21.26
CA VAL A 61 0.79 -10.01 -22.58
C VAL A 61 2.31 -9.98 -22.60
N ALA A 62 2.94 -11.16 -22.60
CA ALA A 62 4.38 -11.26 -22.76
C ALA A 62 4.79 -10.87 -24.18
N THR A 63 5.76 -9.97 -24.31
CA THR A 63 6.33 -9.54 -25.59
C THR A 63 7.83 -9.35 -25.45
N ALA A 64 8.57 -9.62 -26.52
CA ALA A 64 10.01 -9.37 -26.59
C ALA A 64 10.34 -7.86 -26.52
N GLN A 65 9.35 -6.98 -26.73
CA GLN A 65 9.48 -5.53 -26.58
C GLN A 65 8.95 -5.03 -25.22
N GLY A 66 8.68 -5.93 -24.28
CA GLY A 66 8.21 -5.56 -22.94
C GLY A 66 9.33 -4.93 -22.12
N TYR A 67 8.96 -4.02 -21.24
CA TYR A 67 9.88 -3.36 -20.31
C TYR A 67 9.49 -3.70 -18.88
N LEU A 68 10.50 -3.86 -18.03
CA LEU A 68 10.32 -3.92 -16.58
C LEU A 68 10.68 -2.55 -16.01
N VAL A 69 9.74 -1.93 -15.31
CA VAL A 69 9.95 -0.59 -14.74
C VAL A 69 10.32 -0.73 -13.28
N PHE A 70 11.44 -0.14 -12.89
CA PHE A 70 11.78 0.05 -11.50
C PHE A 70 11.59 1.52 -11.17
N ASP A 71 10.79 1.79 -10.16
CA ASP A 71 10.56 3.12 -9.63
C ASP A 71 11.08 3.19 -8.20
N ASP A 72 11.69 4.32 -7.84
CA ASP A 72 12.14 4.58 -6.48
C ASP A 72 11.23 5.60 -5.78
N THR A 73 10.93 5.34 -4.52
CA THR A 73 10.17 6.24 -3.66
C THR A 73 10.93 6.46 -2.37
N VAL A 74 11.03 7.72 -1.95
CA VAL A 74 11.58 8.09 -0.64
C VAL A 74 10.43 8.23 0.35
N LEU A 75 10.32 7.29 1.28
CA LEU A 75 9.39 7.39 2.40
C LEU A 75 9.93 8.43 3.40
N ASP A 76 9.22 9.55 3.56
CA ASP A 76 9.59 10.61 4.50
C ASP A 76 9.65 10.07 5.94
N LYS A 77 10.80 10.28 6.58
CA LYS A 77 11.08 9.96 7.98
C LYS A 77 11.77 11.14 8.68
N SER A 78 11.39 12.36 8.34
CA SER A 78 11.88 13.62 8.94
C SER A 78 11.87 13.60 10.47
N ALA A 79 10.80 13.07 11.08
CA ALA A 79 10.65 12.93 12.53
C ALA A 79 11.42 11.75 13.17
N SER A 80 12.15 10.96 12.39
CA SER A 80 12.87 9.79 12.93
C SER A 80 14.19 10.16 13.63
N LEU A 81 14.46 9.43 14.72
CA LEU A 81 15.66 9.57 15.55
C LEU A 81 16.61 8.38 15.42
N ALA A 82 16.09 7.14 15.47
CA ALA A 82 16.90 5.93 15.58
C ALA A 82 16.35 4.75 14.73
N ILE A 83 15.91 5.03 13.50
CA ILE A 83 15.54 3.98 12.54
C ILE A 83 16.75 3.70 11.67
N GLU A 84 17.36 2.52 11.78
CA GLU A 84 18.62 2.14 11.12
C GLU A 84 18.62 2.35 9.60
N LEU A 85 17.48 2.06 8.94
CA LEU A 85 17.32 2.20 7.49
C LEU A 85 17.18 3.65 7.01
N VAL A 86 17.04 4.62 7.91
CA VAL A 86 16.87 6.02 7.51
C VAL A 86 18.19 6.60 7.04
N ARG A 87 18.18 7.14 5.83
CA ARG A 87 19.30 7.85 5.20
C ARG A 87 18.87 9.25 4.79
N ARG A 88 19.83 10.12 4.49
CA ARG A 88 19.57 11.41 3.83
C ARG A 88 19.50 11.19 2.32
N GLN A 89 18.37 11.51 1.71
CA GLN A 89 18.09 11.26 0.29
C GLN A 89 17.36 12.47 -0.31
N TYR A 90 17.56 12.73 -1.60
CA TYR A 90 16.83 13.80 -2.30
C TYR A 90 15.37 13.40 -2.48
N SER A 91 14.44 14.29 -2.14
CA SER A 91 13.02 14.13 -2.42
C SER A 91 12.62 15.11 -3.51
N GLY A 92 12.11 14.60 -4.63
CA GLY A 92 11.56 15.41 -5.70
C GLY A 92 10.36 16.25 -5.22
N ASN A 93 9.52 15.70 -4.33
CA ASN A 93 8.36 16.42 -3.78
C ASN A 93 8.76 17.60 -2.87
N ALA A 94 9.80 17.43 -2.04
CA ALA A 94 10.27 18.49 -1.15
C ALA A 94 11.31 19.41 -1.82
N HIS A 95 11.79 19.05 -3.01
CA HIS A 95 12.91 19.68 -3.70
C HIS A 95 14.17 19.84 -2.81
N ALA A 96 14.38 18.90 -1.88
CA ALA A 96 15.42 18.99 -0.86
C ALA A 96 15.89 17.62 -0.41
N VAL A 97 17.05 17.58 0.26
CA VAL A 97 17.54 16.37 0.93
C VAL A 97 16.82 16.20 2.27
N ILE A 98 16.06 15.11 2.41
CA ILE A 98 15.29 14.78 3.61
C ILE A 98 15.82 13.50 4.27
N LYS A 99 15.46 13.28 5.54
CA LYS A 99 15.58 11.96 6.15
C LYS A 99 14.47 11.07 5.59
N GLY A 100 14.83 9.93 5.01
CA GLY A 100 13.84 8.99 4.50
C GLY A 100 14.39 7.59 4.29
N ILE A 101 13.49 6.66 4.01
CA ILE A 101 13.82 5.28 3.62
C ILE A 101 13.59 5.17 2.12
N GLY A 102 14.62 4.76 1.39
CA GLY A 102 14.52 4.52 -0.05
C GLY A 102 13.86 3.17 -0.27
N VAL A 103 12.84 3.13 -1.11
CA VAL A 103 12.15 1.91 -1.52
C VAL A 103 12.21 1.84 -3.03
N VAL A 104 12.67 0.71 -3.55
CA VAL A 104 12.62 0.42 -4.99
C VAL A 104 11.49 -0.58 -5.21
N SER A 105 10.53 -0.20 -6.05
CA SER A 105 9.43 -1.05 -6.49
C SER A 105 9.65 -1.48 -7.94
N CYS A 106 9.44 -2.76 -8.20
CA CYS A 106 9.27 -3.29 -9.54
C CYS A 106 7.78 -3.16 -9.90
N VAL A 107 7.45 -2.34 -10.90
CA VAL A 107 6.09 -2.02 -11.33
C VAL A 107 5.74 -2.80 -12.59
#